data_AF-A0A835YKZ5-F1
#
_entry.id   AF-A0A835YKZ5-F1
#
_cell.length_a   1.000
_cell.length_b   1.000
_cell.length_c   1.000
_cell.angle_alpha   90.00
_cell.angle_beta   90.00
_cell.angle_gamma   90.00
#
_symmetry.space_group_name_H-M   'P 1'
#
loop_
_entity.id
_entity.type
_entity.pdbx_description
1 polymer ?
#
loop_
_entity_poly.entity_id
_entity_poly.type
_entity_poly.pdbx_seq_one_letter_code
_entity_poly.pdbx_strand_id
1 'polypeptide(L)'
;MDVIPPQLPPRTLRESVNEAVLRDLLERGQDVLRAIAAKSPNPKHQNRDLVGILKKYRARKQHQDRSRSVKYSFAAERSERRLSVDGIVTMQGIDRPVRHSMGYGEYGDLVDQINAHPTICSQALHKLGRECPFLDLYVAERETWLQAITAECGIDRDGAKGVMLRAMYGGNP
;
A
#
# COMPACT_ATOMS: atom_id res chain seq x y z
N MET A 1 12.16 -31.18 -1.69
CA MET A 1 12.29 -30.64 -0.32
C MET A 1 12.01 -29.16 -0.40
N ASP A 2 10.88 -28.70 0.14
CA ASP A 2 10.61 -27.27 0.25
C ASP A 2 11.55 -26.70 1.31
N VAL A 3 12.62 -26.05 0.85
CA VAL A 3 13.49 -25.26 1.72
C VAL A 3 12.65 -24.09 2.16
N ILE A 4 12.08 -24.15 3.37
CA ILE A 4 11.48 -22.98 4.00
C ILE A 4 12.62 -21.96 4.17
N PRO A 5 12.63 -20.86 3.40
CA PRO A 5 13.63 -19.83 3.57
C PRO A 5 13.57 -19.34 5.01
N PRO A 6 14.71 -19.09 5.66
CA PRO A 6 14.76 -18.69 7.05
C PRO A 6 13.86 -17.47 7.28
N GLN A 7 13.11 -17.48 8.38
CA GLN A 7 12.30 -16.32 8.76
C GLN A 7 13.25 -15.14 8.94
N LEU A 8 13.04 -14.09 8.14
CA LEU A 8 13.80 -12.87 8.28
C LEU A 8 13.45 -12.24 9.64
N PRO A 9 14.45 -11.75 10.39
CA PRO A 9 14.21 -11.16 11.70
C PRO A 9 13.29 -9.93 11.56
N PRO A 10 12.51 -9.61 12.61
CA PRO A 10 11.71 -8.40 12.62
C PRO A 10 12.60 -7.17 12.41
N ARG A 11 12.12 -6.22 11.64
CA ARG A 11 12.83 -4.97 11.35
C ARG A 11 12.21 -3.84 12.14
N THR A 12 13.05 -3.03 12.77
CA THR A 12 12.62 -1.80 13.41
C THR A 12 12.88 -0.66 12.45
N LEU A 13 11.81 0.02 12.02
CA LEU A 13 11.88 1.18 11.12
C LEU A 13 11.47 2.44 11.90
N ARG A 14 12.06 3.58 11.56
CA ARG A 14 11.63 4.88 12.07
C ARG A 14 10.60 5.48 11.11
N GLU A 15 9.41 5.76 11.63
CA GLU A 15 8.39 6.56 10.95
C GLU A 15 8.42 7.99 11.47
N SER A 16 8.78 8.95 10.62
CA SER A 16 8.65 10.37 10.89
C SER A 16 7.32 10.90 10.36
N VAL A 17 6.76 11.89 11.06
CA VAL A 17 5.52 12.56 10.65
C VAL A 17 5.68 14.07 10.72
N ASN A 18 5.08 14.76 9.74
CA ASN A 18 4.95 16.20 9.75
C ASN A 18 3.91 16.61 10.79
N GLU A 19 4.38 17.08 11.94
CA GLU A 19 3.56 17.45 13.10
C GLU A 19 2.60 18.62 12.82
N ALA A 20 2.99 19.56 11.96
CA ALA A 20 2.12 20.68 11.58
C ALA A 20 0.91 20.16 10.79
N VAL A 21 1.16 19.28 9.83
CA VAL A 21 0.11 18.65 9.03
C VAL A 21 -0.74 17.72 9.88
N LEU A 22 -0.15 16.93 10.79
CA LEU A 22 -0.89 16.08 11.72
C LEU A 22 -1.86 16.89 12.59
N ARG A 23 -1.44 18.08 13.05
CA ARG A 23 -2.30 18.98 13.84
C ARG A 23 -3.47 19.51 13.01
N ASP A 24 -3.20 20.02 11.81
CA ASP A 24 -4.25 20.52 10.89
C ASP A 24 -5.26 19.41 10.55
N LEU A 25 -4.76 18.20 10.27
CA LEU A 25 -5.61 17.03 10.01
C LEU A 25 -6.44 16.61 11.23
N LEU A 26 -5.97 16.82 12.46
CA LEU A 26 -6.76 16.55 13.67
C LEU A 26 -7.87 17.57 13.89
N GLU A 27 -7.61 18.84 13.55
CA GLU A 27 -8.58 19.93 13.67
C GLU A 27 -9.66 19.83 12.58
N ARG A 28 -9.28 19.42 11.37
CA ARG A 28 -10.17 19.34 10.20
C ARG A 28 -10.57 17.91 9.81
N GLY A 29 -10.25 16.93 10.65
CA GLY A 29 -10.25 15.51 10.27
C GLY A 29 -11.59 14.97 9.76
N GLN A 30 -12.71 15.48 10.29
CA GLN A 30 -14.04 15.09 9.82
C GLN A 30 -14.34 15.61 8.41
N ASP A 31 -13.89 16.82 8.07
CA ASP A 31 -14.08 17.39 6.74
C ASP A 31 -13.16 16.73 5.71
N VAL A 32 -11.93 16.38 6.12
CA VAL A 32 -10.99 15.61 5.30
C VAL A 32 -11.56 14.22 5.00
N LEU A 33 -12.12 13.54 6.00
CA LEU A 33 -12.81 12.25 5.81
C LEU A 33 -13.97 12.35 4.83
N ARG A 34 -14.82 13.39 4.97
CA ARG A 34 -15.93 13.65 4.04
C ARG A 34 -15.43 13.89 2.62
N ALA A 35 -14.37 14.68 2.45
CA ALA A 35 -13.78 14.97 1.15
C ALA A 35 -13.16 13.72 0.50
N ILE A 36 -12.52 12.84 1.26
CA ILE A 36 -11.98 11.56 0.78
C ILE A 36 -13.12 10.63 0.34
N ALA A 37 -14.16 10.49 1.17
CA ALA A 37 -15.33 9.66 0.86
C ALA A 37 -16.08 10.14 -0.39
N ALA A 38 -16.14 11.46 -0.62
CA ALA A 38 -16.76 12.04 -1.81
C ALA A 38 -15.95 11.81 -3.10
N LYS A 39 -14.61 11.77 -3.01
CA LYS A 39 -13.73 11.55 -4.17
C LYS A 39 -13.54 10.09 -4.56
N SER A 40 -13.77 9.15 -3.63
CA SER A 40 -13.69 7.73 -3.92
C SER A 40 -14.82 7.00 -3.18
N PRO A 41 -15.94 6.70 -3.88
CA PRO A 41 -17.08 5.99 -3.27
C PRO A 41 -16.74 4.52 -2.96
N ASN A 42 -15.54 4.05 -3.30
CA ASN A 42 -15.11 2.69 -3.01
C ASN A 42 -14.92 2.49 -1.49
N PRO A 43 -15.72 1.64 -0.82
CA PRO A 43 -15.72 1.48 0.63
C PRO A 43 -14.41 0.91 1.19
N LYS A 44 -13.50 0.39 0.35
CA LYS A 44 -12.16 -0.07 0.76
C LYS A 44 -11.19 1.08 1.08
N HIS A 45 -11.47 2.31 0.64
CA HIS A 45 -10.65 3.50 0.85
C HIS A 45 -11.26 4.50 1.85
N GLN A 46 -12.27 4.06 2.60
CA GLN A 46 -12.81 4.85 3.70
C GLN A 46 -12.16 4.36 4.99
N ASN A 47 -11.14 5.06 5.45
CA ASN A 47 -10.57 4.80 6.77
C ASN A 47 -11.60 5.14 7.86
N ARG A 48 -12.39 4.12 8.27
CA ARG A 48 -13.59 4.27 9.12
C ARG A 48 -13.35 4.99 10.44
N ASP A 49 -12.11 5.00 10.94
CA ASP A 49 -11.71 5.72 12.16
C ASP A 49 -10.39 6.49 11.98
N LEU A 50 -10.30 7.32 10.92
CA LEU A 50 -9.10 8.15 10.73
C LEU A 50 -8.83 9.05 11.96
N VAL A 51 -9.86 9.65 12.54
CA VAL A 51 -9.70 10.54 13.70
C VAL A 51 -9.12 9.78 14.90
N GLY A 52 -9.59 8.57 15.19
CA GLY A 52 -9.03 7.73 16.26
C GLY A 52 -7.60 7.29 15.96
N ILE A 53 -7.27 6.99 14.69
CA ILE A 53 -5.91 6.70 14.24
C ILE A 53 -4.98 7.90 14.46
N LEU A 54 -5.39 9.10 14.03
CA LEU A 54 -4.61 10.33 14.20
C LEU A 54 -4.42 10.69 15.69
N LYS A 55 -5.45 10.50 16.53
CA LYS A 55 -5.37 10.69 17.98
C LYS A 55 -4.35 9.72 18.61
N LYS A 56 -4.35 8.45 18.20
CA LYS A 56 -3.36 7.46 18.67
C LYS A 56 -1.93 7.81 18.21
N TYR A 57 -1.77 8.40 17.02
CA TYR A 57 -0.49 8.95 16.56
C TYR A 57 0.01 10.09 17.46
N ARG A 58 -0.87 11.05 17.81
CA ARG A 58 -0.53 12.16 18.71
C ARG A 58 -0.27 11.74 20.16
N ALA A 59 -1.05 10.80 20.69
CA ALA A 59 -1.04 10.44 22.11
C ALA A 59 0.24 9.73 22.59
N ARG A 60 1.07 9.21 21.68
CA ARG A 60 2.32 8.50 22.02
C ARG A 60 3.57 9.40 21.99
N LYS A 61 3.40 10.71 22.19
CA LYS A 61 4.51 11.65 22.46
C LYS A 61 5.07 11.40 23.86
N GLN A 62 6.10 10.57 23.96
CA GLN A 62 6.94 10.53 25.16
C GLN A 62 8.44 10.71 24.93
N HIS A 63 8.90 10.90 23.69
CA HIS A 63 10.28 11.28 23.46
C HIS A 63 10.36 12.44 22.48
N GLN A 64 11.29 13.34 22.77
CA GLN A 64 11.68 14.58 22.09
C GLN A 64 12.08 14.40 20.61
N ASP A 65 11.87 13.20 20.07
CA ASP A 65 12.22 12.77 18.72
C ASP A 65 10.97 12.80 17.83
N ARG A 66 11.07 13.49 16.70
CA ARG A 66 9.99 13.64 15.68
C ARG A 66 9.72 12.34 14.92
N SER A 67 10.47 11.28 15.24
CA SER A 67 10.38 9.96 14.65
C SER A 67 9.92 8.91 15.66
N ARG A 68 9.07 8.01 15.20
CA ARG A 68 8.55 6.88 15.97
C ARG A 68 9.23 5.60 15.51
N SER A 69 9.80 4.86 16.45
CA SER A 69 10.24 3.49 16.18
C SER A 69 9.02 2.56 16.06
N VAL A 70 8.85 1.96 14.89
CA VAL A 70 7.79 0.99 14.58
C VAL A 70 8.44 -0.33 14.24
N LYS A 71 8.04 -1.38 14.97
CA LYS A 71 8.52 -2.74 14.74
C LYS A 71 7.64 -3.40 13.69
N TYR A 72 8.26 -3.78 12.58
CA TYR A 72 7.67 -4.54 11.51
C TYR A 72 8.08 -6.01 11.65
N SER A 73 7.10 -6.90 11.66
CA SER A 73 7.25 -8.35 11.65
C SER A 73 6.78 -8.88 10.31
N PHE A 74 7.29 -10.05 9.89
CA PHE A 74 6.60 -10.80 8.85
C PHE A 74 5.33 -11.39 9.47
N ALA A 75 4.20 -11.25 8.79
CA ALA A 75 2.95 -11.82 9.26
C ALA A 75 3.11 -13.34 9.42
N ALA A 76 3.13 -13.82 10.67
CA ALA A 76 3.41 -15.22 10.97
C ALA A 76 2.33 -16.18 10.42
N GLU A 77 1.10 -15.68 10.26
CA GLU A 77 -0.08 -16.48 9.89
C GLU A 77 -0.57 -16.23 8.45
N ARG A 78 0.01 -15.27 7.71
CA ARG A 78 -0.37 -15.02 6.31
C ARG A 78 0.67 -15.64 5.39
N SER A 79 0.20 -16.38 4.38
CA SER A 79 1.04 -16.94 3.30
C SER A 79 1.84 -15.86 2.55
N GLU A 80 1.41 -14.61 2.66
CA GLU A 80 2.08 -13.44 2.14
C GLU A 80 3.20 -13.03 3.10
N ARG A 81 4.45 -13.25 2.68
CA ARG A 81 5.68 -12.83 3.40
C ARG A 81 5.89 -11.31 3.39
N ARG A 82 4.82 -10.55 3.61
CA ARG A 82 4.82 -9.10 3.65
C ARG A 82 5.10 -8.65 5.08
N LEU A 83 5.86 -7.56 5.21
CA LEU A 83 5.99 -6.88 6.49
C LEU A 83 4.64 -6.31 6.91
N SER A 84 4.22 -6.66 8.12
CA SER A 84 3.05 -6.14 8.81
C SER A 84 3.47 -5.56 10.16
N VAL A 85 2.56 -4.83 10.78
CA VAL A 85 2.77 -4.31 12.13
C VAL A 85 1.67 -4.82 13.04
N ASP A 86 2.10 -5.36 14.18
CA ASP A 86 1.22 -5.92 15.19
C ASP A 86 0.93 -4.91 16.30
N GLY A 87 -0.34 -4.69 16.63
CA GLY A 87 -0.78 -3.96 17.83
C GLY A 87 -0.43 -2.47 17.89
N ILE A 88 0.12 -1.89 16.81
CA ILE A 88 0.56 -0.50 16.74
C ILE A 88 -0.08 0.19 15.55
N VAL A 89 -0.54 1.42 15.75
CA VAL A 89 -1.02 2.31 14.67
C VAL A 89 0.16 2.71 13.77
N THR A 90 0.06 2.44 12.46
CA THR A 90 1.10 2.73 11.45
C THR A 90 0.55 3.45 10.24
N MET A 91 1.44 4.00 9.42
CA MET A 91 1.08 4.68 8.17
C MET A 91 0.57 3.68 7.12
N GLN A 92 0.92 2.39 7.22
CA GLN A 92 0.54 1.34 6.26
C GLN A 92 -0.99 1.20 6.12
N GLY A 93 -1.74 1.41 7.20
CA GLY A 93 -3.21 1.33 7.21
C GLY A 93 -3.93 2.65 6.93
N ILE A 94 -3.19 3.75 6.68
CA ILE A 94 -3.76 5.07 6.41
C ILE A 94 -3.96 5.26 4.90
N ASP A 95 -5.07 5.86 4.50
CA ASP A 95 -5.34 6.20 3.10
C ASP A 95 -4.20 7.02 2.48
N ARG A 96 -3.91 6.75 1.21
CA ARG A 96 -2.77 7.33 0.48
C ARG A 96 -2.68 8.86 0.61
N PRO A 97 -3.77 9.65 0.40
CA PRO A 97 -3.67 11.11 0.49
C PRO A 97 -3.25 11.58 1.88
N VAL A 98 -3.86 11.02 2.93
CA VAL A 98 -3.55 11.39 4.31
C VAL A 98 -2.13 10.97 4.68
N ARG A 99 -1.72 9.77 4.27
CA ARG A 99 -0.35 9.28 4.46
C ARG A 99 0.67 10.18 3.78
N HIS A 100 0.43 10.60 2.54
CA HIS A 100 1.31 11.52 1.81
C HIS A 100 1.41 12.87 2.51
N SER A 101 0.29 13.44 2.96
CA SER A 101 0.28 14.70 3.71
C SER A 101 1.05 14.58 5.02
N MET A 102 0.83 13.51 5.79
CA MET A 102 1.55 13.25 7.03
C MET A 102 3.06 13.04 6.82
N GLY A 103 3.48 12.51 5.66
CA GLY A 103 4.89 12.32 5.31
C GLY A 103 5.55 13.51 4.61
N TYR A 104 4.81 14.59 4.36
CA TYR A 104 5.30 15.71 3.55
C TYR A 104 6.51 16.39 4.19
N GLY A 105 7.62 16.47 3.44
CA GLY A 105 8.88 17.05 3.90
C GLY A 105 9.73 16.13 4.80
N GLU A 106 9.19 14.98 5.22
CA GLU A 106 9.91 13.99 6.04
C GLU A 106 10.52 12.86 5.18
N TYR A 107 9.87 12.52 4.06
CA TYR A 107 10.36 11.51 3.12
C TYR A 107 10.71 12.20 1.80
N GLY A 108 12.02 12.30 1.52
CA GLY A 108 12.55 12.95 0.32
C GLY A 108 12.30 12.15 -0.96
N ASP A 109 12.40 10.82 -0.87
CA ASP A 109 12.26 9.91 -2.01
C ASP A 109 11.46 8.66 -1.63
N LEU A 110 10.19 8.60 -2.05
CA LEU A 110 9.38 7.39 -1.97
C LEU A 110 9.63 6.55 -3.23
N VAL A 111 10.40 5.48 -3.11
CA VAL A 111 10.63 4.53 -4.20
C VAL A 111 9.53 3.47 -4.18
N ASP A 112 8.42 3.74 -4.86
CA ASP A 112 7.35 2.76 -5.11
C ASP A 112 7.75 1.86 -6.30
N GLN A 113 7.77 0.54 -6.11
CA GLN A 113 7.98 -0.40 -7.21
C GLN A 113 6.74 -0.42 -8.13
N ILE A 114 6.93 0.00 -9.39
CA ILE A 114 5.87 -0.06 -10.40
C ILE A 114 5.70 -1.51 -10.85
N ASN A 115 4.46 -1.99 -10.89
CA ASN A 115 4.10 -3.29 -11.46
C ASN A 115 4.77 -4.50 -10.80
N ALA A 116 5.08 -4.43 -9.49
CA ALA A 116 5.86 -5.45 -8.80
C ALA A 116 5.28 -6.88 -8.94
N HIS A 117 3.96 -7.08 -8.73
CA HIS A 117 3.37 -8.42 -8.75
C HIS A 117 3.47 -9.09 -10.14
N PRO A 118 3.03 -8.44 -11.25
CA PRO A 118 3.16 -9.01 -12.59
C PRO A 118 4.61 -9.27 -12.99
N THR A 119 5.53 -8.32 -12.71
CA THR A 119 6.94 -8.46 -13.07
C THR A 119 7.61 -9.61 -12.33
N ILE A 120 7.40 -9.73 -11.00
CA ILE A 120 7.96 -10.83 -10.21
C ILE A 120 7.38 -12.17 -10.67
N CYS A 121 6.10 -12.22 -11.00
CA CYS A 121 5.44 -13.43 -11.48
C CYS A 121 6.02 -13.90 -12.82
N SER A 122 6.16 -12.99 -13.80
CA SER A 122 6.80 -13.28 -15.10
C SER A 122 8.22 -13.82 -14.92
N GLN A 123 9.06 -13.13 -14.13
CA GLN A 123 10.43 -13.57 -13.83
C GLN A 123 10.49 -14.94 -13.15
N ALA A 124 9.56 -15.22 -12.23
CA ALA A 124 9.48 -16.51 -11.55
C ALA A 124 9.10 -17.63 -12.51
N LEU A 125 8.16 -17.39 -13.43
CA LEU A 125 7.76 -18.36 -14.46
C LEU A 125 8.92 -18.68 -15.40
N HIS A 126 9.64 -17.66 -15.89
CA HIS A 126 10.83 -17.85 -16.72
C HIS A 126 11.90 -18.69 -16.01
N LYS A 127 12.15 -18.41 -14.73
CA LYS A 127 13.11 -19.19 -13.92
C LYS A 127 12.70 -20.67 -13.79
N LEU A 128 11.40 -20.95 -13.84
CA LEU A 128 10.85 -22.31 -13.81
C LEU A 128 10.76 -22.96 -15.21
N GLY A 129 11.25 -22.30 -16.26
CA GLY A 129 11.15 -22.78 -17.64
C GLY A 129 9.72 -22.76 -18.18
N ARG A 130 8.85 -21.92 -17.61
CA ARG A 130 7.46 -21.76 -18.06
C ARG A 130 7.30 -20.40 -18.72
N GLU A 131 6.84 -20.40 -19.96
CA GLU A 131 6.54 -19.18 -20.68
C GLU A 131 5.10 -18.73 -20.39
N CYS A 132 4.90 -17.41 -20.31
CA CYS A 132 3.57 -16.82 -20.22
C CYS A 132 3.51 -15.56 -21.11
N PRO A 133 3.36 -15.74 -22.43
CA PRO A 133 3.52 -14.65 -23.40
C PRO A 133 2.60 -13.45 -23.13
N PHE A 134 1.36 -13.69 -22.69
CA PHE A 134 0.42 -12.61 -22.37
C PHE A 134 0.82 -11.80 -21.13
N LEU A 135 1.38 -12.46 -20.11
CA LEU A 135 1.89 -11.77 -18.94
C LEU A 135 3.13 -10.96 -19.29
N ASP A 136 4.00 -11.51 -20.13
CA ASP A 136 5.23 -10.85 -20.59
C ASP A 136 4.91 -9.61 -21.44
N LEU A 137 3.94 -9.73 -22.35
CA LEU A 137 3.40 -8.60 -23.13
C LEU A 137 2.80 -7.52 -22.22
N TYR A 138 2.03 -7.91 -21.21
CA TYR A 138 1.49 -6.96 -20.24
C TYR A 138 2.59 -6.27 -19.44
N VAL A 139 3.64 -6.99 -19.02
CA VAL A 139 4.77 -6.40 -18.28
C VAL A 139 5.54 -5.42 -19.16
N ALA A 140 5.74 -5.73 -20.44
CA ALA A 140 6.43 -4.87 -21.39
C ALA A 140 5.62 -3.62 -21.79
N GLU A 141 4.31 -3.77 -22.02
CA GLU A 141 3.45 -2.74 -22.60
C GLU A 141 2.31 -2.32 -21.65
N ARG A 142 2.60 -2.28 -20.35
CA ARG A 142 1.61 -2.09 -19.29
C ARG A 142 0.61 -0.96 -19.53
N GLU A 143 1.09 0.23 -19.89
CA GLU A 143 0.19 1.39 -20.04
C GLU A 143 -0.76 1.22 -21.23
N THR A 144 -0.31 0.60 -22.33
CA THR A 144 -1.14 0.27 -23.48
C THR A 144 -2.29 -0.66 -23.08
N TRP A 145 -1.97 -1.72 -22.33
CA TRP A 145 -2.98 -2.67 -21.85
C TRP A 145 -3.94 -2.04 -20.85
N LEU A 146 -3.45 -1.20 -19.93
CA LEU A 146 -4.33 -0.49 -19.01
C LEU A 146 -5.27 0.46 -19.76
N GLN A 147 -4.78 1.20 -20.75
CA GLN A 147 -5.61 2.06 -21.60
C GLN A 147 -6.69 1.26 -22.34
N ALA A 148 -6.31 0.13 -22.94
CA ALA A 148 -7.25 -0.75 -23.61
C ALA A 148 -8.35 -1.25 -22.66
N ILE A 149 -7.99 -1.72 -21.46
CA ILE A 149 -8.97 -2.17 -20.45
C ILE A 149 -9.87 -1.02 -20.00
N THR A 150 -9.33 0.17 -19.77
CA THR A 150 -10.15 1.33 -19.38
C THR A 150 -11.14 1.73 -20.46
N ALA A 151 -10.73 1.68 -21.74
CA ALA A 151 -11.58 2.01 -22.88
C ALA A 151 -12.68 0.98 -23.09
N GLU A 152 -12.35 -0.31 -22.99
CA GLU A 152 -13.29 -1.42 -23.20
C GLU A 152 -14.30 -1.55 -22.05
N CYS A 153 -13.83 -1.49 -20.80
CA CYS A 153 -14.66 -1.74 -19.63
C CYS A 153 -15.30 -0.48 -19.04
N GLY A 154 -14.94 0.72 -19.53
CA GLY A 154 -15.43 1.99 -19.00
C GLY A 154 -15.04 2.24 -17.54
N ILE A 155 -13.93 1.65 -17.08
CA ILE A 155 -13.42 1.78 -15.70
C ILE A 155 -12.22 2.72 -15.64
N ASP A 156 -11.91 3.19 -14.44
CA ASP A 156 -10.71 4.00 -14.22
C ASP A 156 -9.42 3.15 -14.21
N ARG A 157 -8.28 3.83 -14.26
CA ARG A 157 -6.97 3.19 -14.32
C ARG A 157 -6.70 2.29 -13.11
N ASP A 158 -7.21 2.63 -11.93
CA ASP A 158 -7.06 1.79 -10.73
C ASP A 158 -7.96 0.56 -10.78
N GLY A 159 -9.16 0.67 -11.33
CA GLY A 159 -10.03 -0.46 -11.69
C GLY A 159 -9.35 -1.40 -12.67
N ALA A 160 -8.75 -0.89 -13.74
CA ALA A 160 -8.02 -1.69 -14.74
C ALA A 160 -6.85 -2.48 -14.13
N LYS A 161 -6.06 -1.86 -13.23
CA LYS A 161 -5.03 -2.57 -12.45
C LYS A 161 -5.65 -3.69 -11.61
N GLY A 162 -6.80 -3.42 -10.99
CA GLY A 162 -7.53 -4.37 -10.18
C GLY A 162 -8.02 -5.58 -10.97
N VAL A 163 -8.44 -5.40 -12.23
CA VAL A 163 -8.81 -6.49 -13.15
C VAL A 163 -7.60 -7.37 -13.44
N MET A 164 -6.46 -6.78 -13.81
CA MET A 164 -5.23 -7.54 -14.08
C MET A 164 -4.75 -8.34 -12.87
N LEU A 165 -4.75 -7.74 -11.68
CA LEU A 165 -4.38 -8.43 -10.46
C LEU A 165 -5.36 -9.58 -10.15
N ARG A 166 -6.67 -9.38 -10.32
CA ARG A 166 -7.66 -10.44 -10.12
C ARG A 166 -7.45 -11.60 -11.09
N ALA A 167 -7.25 -11.31 -12.38
CA ALA A 167 -7.00 -12.31 -13.40
C ALA A 167 -5.75 -13.16 -13.06
N MET A 168 -4.67 -12.53 -12.59
CA MET A 168 -3.46 -13.24 -12.16
C MET A 168 -3.68 -14.19 -10.97
N TYR A 169 -4.52 -13.78 -10.01
CA TYR A 169 -4.79 -14.57 -8.80
C TYR A 169 -5.99 -15.52 -8.94
N GLY A 170 -6.53 -15.71 -10.15
CA GLY A 170 -7.67 -16.59 -10.41
C GLY A 170 -8.99 -16.08 -9.84
N GLY A 171 -9.10 -14.78 -9.59
CA GLY A 171 -10.34 -14.15 -9.14
C GLY A 171 -11.38 -14.11 -10.26
N ASN A 172 -12.65 -14.27 -9.89
CA ASN A 172 -13.77 -14.11 -10.83
C ASN A 172 -14.01 -12.61 -11.13
N PRO A 173 -14.54 -12.27 -12.33
CA PRO A 173 -14.86 -10.89 -12.73
C PRO A 173 -15.74 -10.14 -11.71
#